data_AF-A0A0D0DQF9-F1
#
_entry.id   AF-A0A0D0DQF9-F1
#
_cell.length_a   1.000
_cell.length_b   1.000
_cell.length_c   1.000
_cell.angle_alpha   90.00
_cell.angle_beta   90.00
_cell.angle_gamma   90.00
#
_symmetry.space_group_name_H-M   'P 1'
#
loop_
_entity.id
_entity.type
_entity.pdbx_description
1 polymer ?
#
loop_
_entity_poly.entity_id
_entity_poly.type
_entity_poly.pdbx_seq_one_letter_code
_entity_poly.pdbx_strand_id
1 'polypeptide(L)'
;MSTSNSPAPNSHSASPAPGPATRHALTPLERQRSQLERLLKDPSKLAYVPVAPKEKTIRPAREMMKNVQGSSAGAGSGEFHVYKASRRREYERLKLMEEQSKKEAETSEYERKRKEAEDLAEAKTAKNRAKRQKKKDRAKVKPSEKAGADESREQGGTSEAPLKRRRLVNGKELVFRKQGEESDEEEDREPPLEEFRLADDKESGLRITAEEVARIATGRRITFHEDD
;
A
#
# COMPACT_ATOMS: atom_id res chain seq x y z
N MET A 1 -80.84 -25.71 25.82
CA MET A 1 -79.63 -25.50 26.65
C MET A 1 -78.44 -26.03 25.88
N SER A 2 -77.60 -25.13 25.41
CA SER A 2 -76.55 -25.35 24.41
C SER A 2 -75.19 -25.45 25.06
N THR A 3 -74.52 -26.61 24.93
CA THR A 3 -73.11 -26.81 25.32
C THR A 3 -72.25 -26.96 24.07
N SER A 4 -71.73 -25.84 23.56
CA SER A 4 -70.76 -25.83 22.48
C SER A 4 -69.33 -25.95 23.04
N ASN A 5 -68.72 -27.09 22.75
CA ASN A 5 -67.32 -27.45 22.95
C ASN A 5 -66.38 -26.40 22.33
N SER A 6 -65.51 -25.77 23.12
CA SER A 6 -64.50 -24.81 22.64
C SER A 6 -63.12 -25.48 22.57
N PRO A 7 -62.35 -25.35 21.48
CA PRO A 7 -61.13 -26.12 21.24
C PRO A 7 -59.92 -25.55 21.98
N ALA A 8 -59.02 -26.43 22.43
CA ALA A 8 -57.74 -26.07 23.02
C ALA A 8 -56.83 -25.36 21.98
N PRO A 9 -56.04 -24.34 22.38
CA PRO A 9 -55.10 -23.71 21.47
C PRO A 9 -53.88 -24.61 21.23
N ASN A 10 -53.67 -24.99 19.97
CA ASN A 10 -52.44 -25.61 19.47
C ASN A 10 -51.22 -24.74 19.81
N SER A 11 -50.37 -25.23 20.72
CA SER A 11 -49.07 -24.64 21.03
C SER A 11 -48.04 -25.04 19.96
N HIS A 12 -48.11 -24.39 18.79
CA HIS A 12 -47.05 -24.44 17.79
C HIS A 12 -46.33 -23.10 17.70
N SER A 13 -45.49 -22.81 18.70
CA SER A 13 -44.41 -21.82 18.59
C SER A 13 -43.38 -22.05 19.69
N ALA A 14 -42.75 -23.22 19.68
CA ALA A 14 -41.45 -23.38 20.34
C ALA A 14 -40.42 -22.56 19.54
N SER A 15 -40.38 -21.24 19.76
CA SER A 15 -39.18 -20.46 19.47
C SER A 15 -38.01 -21.15 20.15
N PRO A 16 -36.93 -21.50 19.44
CA PRO A 16 -35.77 -22.09 20.09
C PRO A 16 -35.26 -21.06 21.09
N ALA A 17 -35.38 -21.37 22.38
CA ALA A 17 -34.81 -20.57 23.44
C ALA A 17 -33.32 -20.34 23.11
N PRO A 18 -32.79 -19.13 23.28
CA PRO A 18 -31.38 -18.89 23.06
C PRO A 18 -30.59 -19.85 23.96
N GLY A 19 -29.86 -20.76 23.34
CA GLY A 19 -29.02 -21.73 24.05
C GLY A 19 -28.02 -21.00 24.96
N PRO A 20 -27.46 -21.69 25.97
CA PRO A 20 -26.54 -21.08 26.91
C PRO A 20 -25.39 -20.41 26.15
N ALA A 21 -25.24 -19.10 26.33
CA ALA A 21 -24.13 -18.36 25.75
C ALA A 21 -22.82 -19.06 26.12
N THR A 22 -22.07 -19.48 25.10
CA THR A 22 -20.79 -20.16 25.30
C THR A 22 -19.88 -19.24 26.09
N ARG A 23 -19.51 -19.64 27.31
CA ARG A 23 -18.66 -18.85 28.23
C ARG A 23 -17.20 -18.78 27.79
N HIS A 24 -16.89 -19.25 26.59
CA HIS A 24 -15.54 -19.27 26.02
C HIS A 24 -15.42 -18.23 24.91
N ALA A 25 -14.20 -17.72 24.71
CA ALA A 25 -13.90 -16.81 23.61
C ALA A 25 -14.12 -17.53 22.28
N LEU A 26 -15.08 -17.04 21.49
CA LEU A 26 -15.41 -17.62 20.18
C LEU A 26 -14.19 -17.64 19.27
N THR A 27 -13.95 -18.79 18.65
CA THR A 27 -12.91 -18.95 17.62
C THR A 27 -13.21 -18.04 16.41
N PRO A 28 -12.21 -17.67 15.60
CA PRO A 28 -12.44 -16.86 14.41
C PRO A 28 -13.49 -17.46 13.46
N LEU A 29 -13.49 -18.80 13.34
CA LEU A 29 -14.45 -19.56 12.52
C LEU A 29 -15.86 -19.47 13.11
N GLU A 30 -16.02 -19.62 14.42
CA GLU A 30 -17.33 -19.47 15.10
C GLU A 30 -17.90 -18.06 14.97
N ARG A 31 -17.05 -17.02 15.00
CA ARG A 31 -17.48 -15.63 14.76
C ARG A 31 -18.00 -15.44 13.34
N GLN A 32 -17.30 -16.01 12.35
CA GLN A 32 -17.76 -15.97 10.96
C GLN A 32 -19.08 -16.75 10.79
N ARG A 33 -19.17 -17.94 11.38
CA ARG A 33 -20.38 -18.77 11.33
C ARG A 33 -21.59 -18.04 11.93
N SER A 34 -21.46 -17.44 13.11
CA SER A 34 -22.54 -16.69 13.74
C SER A 34 -22.95 -15.44 12.95
N GLN A 35 -22.00 -14.77 12.28
CA GLN A 35 -22.30 -13.67 11.35
C GLN A 35 -23.06 -14.17 10.12
N LEU A 36 -22.64 -15.30 9.52
CA LEU A 36 -23.32 -15.90 8.37
C LEU A 36 -24.72 -16.37 8.73
N GLU A 37 -24.90 -17.06 9.86
CA GLU A 37 -26.21 -17.49 10.35
C GLU A 37 -27.16 -16.29 10.53
N ARG A 38 -26.64 -15.15 11.00
CA ARG A 38 -27.40 -13.89 11.11
C ARG A 38 -27.74 -13.27 9.75
N LEU A 39 -26.83 -13.30 8.78
CA LEU A 39 -27.08 -12.77 7.43
C LEU A 39 -28.06 -13.66 6.65
N LEU A 40 -27.96 -14.97 6.78
CA LEU A 40 -28.78 -15.95 6.07
C LEU A 40 -30.18 -16.13 6.66
N LYS A 41 -30.43 -15.61 7.87
CA LYS A 41 -31.77 -15.59 8.49
C LYS A 41 -32.80 -14.88 7.60
N ASP A 42 -32.40 -13.76 6.98
CA ASP A 42 -33.25 -12.95 6.10
C ASP A 42 -32.49 -12.63 4.79
N PRO A 43 -32.48 -13.52 3.79
CA PRO A 43 -31.66 -13.36 2.58
C PRO A 43 -32.15 -12.24 1.65
N SER A 44 -33.36 -11.71 1.86
CA SER A 44 -33.89 -10.57 1.11
C SER A 44 -33.32 -9.23 1.57
N LYS A 45 -32.67 -9.18 2.75
CA LYS A 45 -32.07 -7.96 3.28
C LYS A 45 -30.69 -7.74 2.66
N LEU A 46 -30.50 -6.60 2.01
CA LEU A 46 -29.19 -6.20 1.50
C LEU A 46 -28.16 -6.16 2.64
N ALA A 47 -27.01 -6.80 2.42
CA ALA A 47 -25.92 -6.79 3.37
C ALA A 47 -25.35 -5.36 3.50
N TYR A 48 -25.15 -4.90 4.74
CA TYR A 48 -24.52 -3.61 4.99
C TYR A 48 -23.00 -3.72 4.78
N VAL A 49 -22.51 -3.12 3.70
CA VAL A 49 -21.08 -2.91 3.47
C VAL A 49 -20.74 -1.48 3.89
N PRO A 50 -19.86 -1.26 4.87
CA PRO A 50 -19.49 0.08 5.28
C PRO A 50 -18.79 0.81 4.13
N VAL A 51 -19.20 2.05 3.88
CA VAL A 51 -18.50 2.94 2.95
C VAL A 51 -17.12 3.26 3.52
N ALA A 52 -16.13 3.48 2.65
CA ALA A 52 -14.79 3.88 3.04
C ALA A 52 -14.82 5.08 4.01
N PRO A 53 -13.94 5.11 5.03
CA PRO A 53 -13.89 6.20 5.99
C PRO A 53 -13.59 7.51 5.26
N LYS A 54 -14.44 8.53 5.49
CA LYS A 54 -14.24 9.86 4.91
C LYS A 54 -13.09 10.57 5.63
N GLU A 55 -12.34 11.37 4.88
CA GLU A 55 -11.33 12.23 5.47
C GLU A 55 -11.97 13.28 6.39
N LYS A 56 -11.25 13.65 7.44
CA LYS A 56 -11.70 14.69 8.36
C LYS A 56 -11.73 16.00 7.58
N THR A 57 -12.88 16.67 7.56
CA THR A 57 -13.06 17.98 6.92
C THR A 57 -13.63 18.96 7.93
N ILE A 58 -13.25 20.22 7.80
CA ILE A 58 -13.76 21.29 8.66
C ILE A 58 -14.91 21.96 7.94
N ARG A 59 -15.92 22.37 8.71
CA ARG A 59 -17.08 23.07 8.16
C ARG A 59 -16.62 24.38 7.50
N PRO A 60 -17.12 24.70 6.30
CA PRO A 60 -16.76 25.95 5.63
C PRO A 60 -17.14 27.16 6.50
N ALA A 61 -16.37 28.24 6.35
CA ALA A 61 -16.70 29.50 6.98
C ALA A 61 -18.07 29.99 6.48
N ARG A 62 -18.84 30.61 7.37
CA ARG A 62 -20.16 31.14 7.01
C ARG A 62 -19.97 32.44 6.24
N GLU A 63 -20.61 32.57 5.08
CA GLU A 63 -20.43 33.71 4.18
C GLU A 63 -20.83 35.06 4.79
N MET A 64 -21.99 35.12 5.45
CA MET A 64 -22.49 36.35 6.09
C MET A 64 -22.79 36.11 7.56
N MET A 65 -22.14 36.88 8.43
CA MET A 65 -22.45 36.90 9.85
C MET A 65 -23.60 37.89 10.10
N LYS A 66 -24.70 37.42 10.70
CA LYS A 66 -25.92 38.25 10.89
C LYS A 66 -25.84 39.18 12.09
N ASN A 67 -24.94 38.88 13.04
CA ASN A 67 -24.87 39.53 14.34
C ASN A 67 -23.51 40.22 14.53
N VAL A 68 -23.12 41.08 13.57
CA VAL A 68 -21.88 41.85 13.69
C VAL A 68 -22.19 43.13 14.47
N GLN A 69 -21.64 43.24 15.68
CA GLN A 69 -21.72 44.45 16.48
C GLN A 69 -20.80 45.53 15.87
N GLY A 70 -21.15 46.81 16.00
CA GLY A 70 -20.40 47.92 15.40
C GLY A 70 -18.94 48.00 15.89
N SER A 71 -18.03 48.49 15.04
CA SER A 71 -16.58 48.46 15.27
C SER A 71 -16.11 49.24 16.50
N SER A 72 -16.87 50.25 16.94
CA SER A 72 -16.59 51.06 18.14
C SER A 72 -17.31 50.57 19.39
N ALA A 73 -18.12 49.51 19.27
CA ALA A 73 -18.89 49.01 20.40
C ALA A 73 -17.97 48.19 21.33
N GLY A 74 -18.19 48.29 22.65
CA GLY A 74 -17.38 47.60 23.65
C GLY A 74 -17.51 46.07 23.61
N ALA A 75 -16.56 45.38 24.25
CA ALA A 75 -16.56 43.92 24.36
C ALA A 75 -17.78 43.44 25.16
N GLY A 76 -18.67 42.67 24.51
CA GLY A 76 -19.79 42.01 25.16
C GLY A 76 -19.37 40.77 25.96
N SER A 77 -20.23 40.30 26.88
CA SER A 77 -19.96 39.11 27.69
C SER A 77 -19.83 37.81 26.88
N GLY A 78 -20.43 37.76 25.68
CA GLY A 78 -20.35 36.62 24.77
C GLY A 78 -19.11 36.59 23.88
N GLU A 79 -18.35 37.68 23.79
CA GLU A 79 -17.25 37.82 22.81
C GLU A 79 -16.11 36.84 23.09
N PHE A 80 -15.84 36.55 24.37
CA PHE A 80 -14.85 35.55 24.76
C PHE A 80 -15.16 34.15 24.18
N HIS A 81 -16.44 33.75 24.19
CA HIS A 81 -16.84 32.45 23.66
C HIS A 81 -16.80 32.42 22.13
N VAL A 82 -17.13 33.52 21.46
CA VAL A 82 -16.99 33.67 20.01
C VAL A 82 -15.52 33.49 19.61
N TYR A 83 -14.61 34.18 20.29
CA TYR A 83 -13.17 34.06 20.07
C TYR A 83 -12.65 32.63 20.35
N LYS A 84 -13.05 32.02 21.46
CA LYS A 84 -12.64 30.64 21.80
C LYS A 84 -13.06 29.65 20.71
N ALA A 85 -14.28 29.80 20.18
CA ALA A 85 -14.80 28.94 19.12
C ALA A 85 -14.16 29.22 17.75
N SER A 86 -13.87 30.48 17.41
CA SER A 86 -13.17 30.83 16.16
C SER A 86 -11.72 30.35 16.19
N ARG A 87 -11.00 30.58 17.29
CA ARG A 87 -9.61 30.12 17.47
C ARG A 87 -9.50 28.60 17.42
N ARG A 88 -10.41 27.87 18.07
CA ARG A 88 -10.42 26.40 18.00
C ARG A 88 -10.61 25.91 16.56
N ARG A 89 -11.59 26.47 15.83
CA ARG A 89 -11.82 26.14 14.41
C ARG A 89 -10.60 26.45 13.54
N GLU A 90 -9.93 27.56 13.80
CA GLU A 90 -8.74 27.94 13.03
C GLU A 90 -7.54 27.03 13.31
N TYR A 91 -7.30 26.64 14.56
CA TYR A 91 -6.26 25.66 14.88
C TYR A 91 -6.54 24.28 14.29
N GLU A 92 -7.80 23.84 14.31
CA GLU A 92 -8.19 22.61 13.62
C GLU A 92 -7.91 22.74 12.11
N ARG A 93 -8.17 23.91 11.51
CA ARG A 93 -7.94 24.17 10.08
C ARG A 93 -6.48 24.14 9.70
N LEU A 94 -5.64 24.84 10.46
CA LEU A 94 -4.20 24.84 10.25
C LEU A 94 -3.62 23.43 10.44
N LYS A 95 -4.03 22.72 11.49
CA LYS A 95 -3.60 21.35 11.75
C LYS A 95 -3.97 20.41 10.60
N LEU A 96 -5.19 20.49 10.08
CA LEU A 96 -5.64 19.67 8.96
C LEU A 96 -4.81 19.97 7.70
N MET A 97 -4.58 21.24 7.40
CA MET A 97 -3.76 21.66 6.24
C MET A 97 -2.31 21.17 6.37
N GLU A 98 -1.72 21.25 7.56
CA GLU A 98 -0.38 20.72 7.84
C GLU A 98 -0.32 19.18 7.76
N GLU A 99 -1.36 18.49 8.23
CA GLU A 99 -1.44 17.03 8.11
C GLU A 99 -1.60 16.58 6.65
N GLN A 100 -2.37 17.32 5.84
CA GLN A 100 -2.52 17.06 4.40
C GLN A 100 -1.20 17.29 3.67
N SER A 101 -0.55 18.43 3.87
CA SER A 101 0.72 18.73 3.20
C SER A 101 1.82 17.73 3.54
N LYS A 102 1.89 17.27 4.80
CA LYS A 102 2.83 16.21 5.21
C LYS A 102 2.52 14.88 4.51
N LYS A 103 1.25 14.46 4.48
CA LYS A 103 0.84 13.23 3.76
C LYS A 103 1.13 13.31 2.27
N GLU A 104 0.84 14.44 1.63
CA GLU A 104 1.14 14.66 0.21
C GLU A 104 2.64 14.59 -0.08
N ALA A 105 3.47 15.22 0.75
CA ALA A 105 4.92 15.11 0.65
C ALA A 105 5.39 13.64 0.77
N GLU A 106 4.99 12.95 1.85
CA GLU A 106 5.36 11.55 2.10
C GLU A 106 4.91 10.59 0.99
N THR A 107 3.68 10.77 0.49
CA THR A 107 3.13 9.95 -0.61
C THR A 107 3.88 10.22 -1.91
N SER A 108 4.15 11.48 -2.24
CA SER A 108 4.92 11.85 -3.44
C SER A 108 6.34 11.27 -3.41
N GLU A 109 7.01 11.31 -2.26
CA GLU A 109 8.34 10.73 -2.09
C GLU A 109 8.31 9.20 -2.21
N TYR A 110 7.31 8.57 -1.60
CA TYR A 110 7.12 7.13 -1.69
C TYR A 110 6.87 6.68 -3.13
N GLU A 111 6.00 7.38 -3.86
CA GLU A 111 5.71 7.08 -5.25
C GLU A 111 6.93 7.25 -6.15
N ARG A 112 7.74 8.30 -5.92
CA ARG A 112 9.00 8.49 -6.66
C ARG A 112 9.97 7.35 -6.41
N LYS A 113 10.22 6.99 -5.15
CA LYS A 113 11.10 5.86 -4.78
C LYS A 113 10.59 4.54 -5.35
N ARG A 114 9.26 4.32 -5.33
CA ARG A 114 8.63 3.13 -5.90
C ARG A 114 8.83 3.05 -7.41
N LYS A 115 8.59 4.14 -8.15
CA LYS A 115 8.78 4.21 -9.60
C LYS A 115 10.24 3.97 -9.98
N GLU A 116 11.17 4.62 -9.28
CA GLU A 116 12.61 4.41 -9.51
C GLU A 116 13.03 2.93 -9.30
N ALA A 117 12.52 2.29 -8.25
CA ALA A 117 12.79 0.87 -8.00
C ALA A 117 12.19 -0.04 -9.08
N GLU A 118 10.98 0.27 -9.55
CA GLU A 118 10.29 -0.43 -10.63
C GLU A 118 11.03 -0.29 -11.97
N ASP A 119 11.43 0.93 -12.33
CA ASP A 119 12.20 1.23 -13.54
C ASP A 119 13.56 0.51 -13.54
N LEU A 120 14.25 0.46 -12.40
CA LEU A 120 15.52 -0.27 -12.28
C LEU A 120 15.32 -1.79 -12.42
N ALA A 121 14.23 -2.33 -11.88
CA ALA A 121 13.88 -3.74 -12.03
C ALA A 121 13.49 -4.04 -13.49
N GLU A 122 12.71 -3.17 -14.13
CA GLU A 122 12.32 -3.30 -15.53
C GLU A 122 13.53 -3.21 -16.47
N ALA A 123 14.44 -2.25 -16.27
CA ALA A 123 15.66 -2.13 -17.05
C ALA A 123 16.53 -3.40 -16.98
N LYS A 124 16.68 -3.98 -15.78
CA LYS A 124 17.40 -5.25 -15.57
C LYS A 124 16.69 -6.42 -16.27
N THR A 125 15.38 -6.53 -16.13
CA THR A 125 14.61 -7.62 -16.74
C THR A 125 14.53 -7.49 -18.26
N ALA A 126 14.37 -6.29 -18.80
CA ALA A 126 14.38 -5.98 -20.22
C ALA A 126 15.73 -6.31 -20.87
N LYS A 127 16.85 -5.92 -20.23
CA LYS A 127 18.20 -6.29 -20.69
C LYS A 127 18.38 -7.81 -20.77
N ASN A 128 17.90 -8.53 -19.74
CA ASN A 128 17.97 -9.99 -19.71
C ASN A 128 17.03 -10.65 -20.74
N ARG A 129 15.83 -10.10 -20.92
CA ARG A 129 14.85 -10.53 -21.95
C ARG A 129 15.42 -10.35 -23.35
N ALA A 130 16.02 -9.19 -23.64
CA ALA A 130 16.67 -8.91 -24.92
C ALA A 130 17.83 -9.88 -25.21
N LYS A 131 18.67 -10.19 -24.21
CA LYS A 131 19.72 -11.22 -24.34
C LYS A 131 19.16 -12.60 -24.68
N ARG A 132 18.05 -13.01 -24.03
CA ARG A 132 17.40 -14.29 -24.28
C ARG A 132 16.76 -14.35 -25.68
N GLN A 133 16.11 -13.27 -26.12
CA GLN A 133 15.52 -13.20 -27.46
C GLN A 133 16.59 -13.27 -28.55
N LYS A 134 17.66 -12.47 -28.45
CA LYS A 134 18.81 -12.56 -29.37
C LYS A 134 19.38 -13.98 -29.47
N LYS A 135 19.44 -14.72 -28.36
CA LYS A 135 19.88 -16.14 -28.37
C LYS A 135 18.85 -17.05 -29.05
N LYS A 136 17.56 -16.85 -28.79
CA LYS A 136 16.47 -17.61 -29.41
C LYS A 136 16.44 -17.39 -30.92
N ASP A 137 16.59 -16.15 -31.37
CA ASP A 137 16.60 -15.80 -32.80
C ASP A 137 17.83 -16.39 -33.50
N ARG A 138 19.02 -16.31 -32.90
CA ARG A 138 20.22 -17.00 -33.41
C ARG A 138 20.05 -18.53 -33.49
N ALA A 139 19.35 -19.14 -32.54
CA ALA A 139 19.09 -20.57 -32.55
C ALA A 139 18.05 -20.98 -33.60
N LYS A 140 17.10 -20.10 -33.93
CA LYS A 140 16.10 -20.31 -35.01
C LYS A 140 16.67 -20.14 -36.41
N VAL A 141 17.73 -19.35 -36.59
CA VAL A 141 18.40 -19.18 -37.89
C VAL A 141 19.43 -20.29 -38.17
N LYS A 142 19.95 -20.95 -37.13
CA LYS A 142 20.92 -22.06 -37.27
C LYS A 142 20.39 -23.49 -37.59
N PRO A 143 19.08 -23.82 -37.63
CA PRO A 143 18.65 -25.19 -37.89
C PRO A 143 18.49 -25.52 -39.39
N SER A 144 18.78 -24.60 -40.32
CA SER A 144 18.63 -24.84 -41.77
C SER A 144 19.91 -25.30 -42.50
N GLU A 145 21.06 -25.39 -41.84
CA GLU A 145 22.32 -25.86 -42.48
C GLU A 145 22.77 -27.27 -42.04
N LYS A 146 21.99 -27.97 -41.21
CA LYS A 146 22.28 -29.36 -40.78
C LYS A 146 21.07 -30.30 -40.81
N ALA A 147 20.14 -30.07 -41.75
CA ALA A 147 19.11 -31.04 -42.11
C ALA A 147 19.36 -31.50 -43.55
N GLY A 148 20.42 -32.28 -43.74
CA GLY A 148 20.83 -32.73 -45.07
C GLY A 148 22.08 -33.60 -45.05
N ALA A 149 22.13 -34.59 -44.15
CA ALA A 149 22.97 -35.79 -44.23
C ALA A 149 22.82 -36.54 -42.90
N ASP A 150 22.00 -37.58 -42.88
CA ASP A 150 22.44 -38.94 -42.53
C ASP A 150 21.19 -39.83 -42.29
N GLU A 151 20.69 -40.41 -43.38
CA GLU A 151 19.96 -41.67 -43.30
C GLU A 151 20.99 -42.80 -43.27
N SER A 152 21.19 -43.45 -42.12
CA SER A 152 21.04 -44.91 -41.98
C SER A 152 21.74 -45.46 -40.72
N ARG A 153 20.98 -46.31 -40.02
CA ARG A 153 21.41 -47.59 -39.40
C ARG A 153 21.55 -47.68 -37.87
N GLU A 154 20.49 -48.28 -37.31
CA GLU A 154 20.42 -49.40 -36.36
C GLU A 154 20.79 -49.26 -34.85
N GLN A 155 19.73 -49.46 -34.05
CA GLN A 155 19.59 -50.36 -32.89
C GLN A 155 20.47 -50.21 -31.62
N GLY A 156 19.78 -49.90 -30.51
CA GLY A 156 19.93 -50.61 -29.23
C GLY A 156 20.63 -49.85 -28.09
N GLY A 157 19.88 -49.58 -27.01
CA GLY A 157 20.49 -49.39 -25.68
C GLY A 157 20.01 -48.18 -24.86
N THR A 158 19.06 -48.45 -23.96
CA THR A 158 18.82 -47.81 -22.65
C THR A 158 18.61 -46.28 -22.58
N SER A 159 17.38 -45.93 -22.24
CA SER A 159 16.93 -44.61 -21.80
C SER A 159 17.59 -44.19 -20.48
N GLU A 160 18.60 -43.32 -20.54
CA GLU A 160 18.91 -42.42 -19.43
C GLU A 160 19.18 -41.02 -19.99
N ALA A 161 18.27 -40.09 -19.70
CA ALA A 161 18.34 -38.72 -20.14
C ALA A 161 19.59 -38.02 -19.56
N PRO A 162 20.33 -37.20 -20.33
CA PRO A 162 21.53 -36.55 -19.83
C PRO A 162 21.14 -35.50 -18.80
N LEU A 163 21.37 -35.83 -17.52
CA LEU A 163 21.23 -34.92 -16.39
C LEU A 163 22.03 -33.65 -16.67
N LYS A 164 21.27 -32.55 -16.80
CA LYS A 164 21.67 -31.14 -16.81
C LYS A 164 23.09 -30.92 -16.28
N ARG A 165 23.97 -30.44 -17.16
CA ARG A 165 25.26 -29.83 -16.79
C ARG A 165 25.06 -28.88 -15.59
N ARG A 166 25.53 -29.29 -14.42
CA ARG A 166 25.66 -28.46 -13.20
C ARG A 166 26.40 -27.19 -13.61
N ARG A 167 25.75 -26.03 -13.46
CA ARG A 167 26.38 -24.73 -13.74
C ARG A 167 27.31 -24.40 -12.59
N LEU A 168 28.59 -24.68 -12.78
CA LEU A 168 29.65 -24.22 -11.90
C LEU A 168 29.79 -22.70 -12.07
N VAL A 169 29.45 -21.93 -11.04
CA VAL A 169 29.85 -20.52 -10.94
C VAL A 169 31.02 -20.51 -9.96
N ASN A 170 32.20 -20.12 -10.45
CA ASN A 170 33.44 -19.90 -9.68
C ASN A 170 34.05 -21.10 -8.94
N GLY A 171 33.89 -22.33 -9.45
CA GLY A 171 34.70 -23.47 -9.00
C GLY A 171 34.36 -24.04 -7.61
N LYS A 172 33.30 -23.56 -6.95
CA LYS A 172 32.80 -24.13 -5.69
C LYS A 172 31.44 -24.78 -5.93
N GLU A 173 31.29 -26.03 -5.50
CA GLU A 173 30.04 -26.76 -5.61
C GLU A 173 28.97 -26.10 -4.73
N LEU A 174 27.87 -25.66 -5.32
CA LEU A 174 26.68 -25.24 -4.59
C LEU A 174 25.94 -26.50 -4.13
N VAL A 175 26.29 -26.99 -2.94
CA VAL A 175 25.53 -28.02 -2.24
C VAL A 175 24.30 -27.34 -1.62
N PHE A 176 23.10 -27.73 -2.07
CA PHE A 176 21.85 -27.26 -1.48
C PHE A 176 21.66 -27.98 -0.14
N ARG A 177 21.90 -27.27 0.98
CA ARG A 177 21.54 -27.77 2.32
C ARG A 177 20.02 -27.80 2.47
N LYS A 178 19.48 -28.94 2.89
CA LYS A 178 18.07 -29.12 3.24
C LYS A 178 17.85 -28.55 4.64
N GLN A 179 16.74 -27.84 4.86
CA GLN A 179 16.41 -27.22 6.15
C GLN A 179 16.32 -28.29 7.25
N GLY A 180 17.12 -28.16 8.32
CA GLY A 180 17.07 -29.02 9.51
C GLY A 180 18.42 -29.45 10.13
N GLU A 181 19.57 -28.98 9.65
CA GLU A 181 20.87 -29.31 10.25
C GLU A 181 21.34 -28.15 11.15
N GLU A 182 21.07 -28.27 12.45
CA GLU A 182 21.61 -27.40 13.51
C GLU A 182 23.09 -27.72 13.70
N SER A 183 23.96 -26.71 13.59
CA SER A 183 25.35 -26.78 13.99
C SER A 183 25.52 -25.83 15.15
N ASP A 184 25.53 -26.40 16.36
CA ASP A 184 26.23 -25.84 17.51
C ASP A 184 27.71 -25.73 17.16
N GLU A 185 28.26 -24.53 17.29
CA GLU A 185 29.58 -24.24 17.90
C GLU A 185 29.84 -22.73 17.81
N GLU A 186 30.10 -22.16 18.98
CA GLU A 186 30.31 -20.75 19.32
C GLU A 186 31.57 -20.15 18.66
N GLU A 187 31.62 -18.81 18.53
CA GLU A 187 32.55 -17.94 19.27
C GLU A 187 32.57 -16.51 18.67
N ASP A 188 32.70 -15.55 19.58
CA ASP A 188 32.54 -14.11 19.42
C ASP A 188 33.40 -13.44 18.35
N ARG A 189 32.77 -12.51 17.59
CA ARG A 189 33.45 -11.28 17.13
C ARG A 189 32.45 -10.22 16.69
N GLU A 190 32.08 -9.33 17.60
CA GLU A 190 31.51 -8.03 17.20
C GLU A 190 32.57 -7.18 16.48
N PRO A 191 32.30 -6.69 15.26
CA PRO A 191 33.17 -5.69 14.65
C PRO A 191 32.89 -4.30 15.27
N PRO A 192 33.92 -3.49 15.57
CA PRO A 192 33.72 -2.17 16.19
C PRO A 192 32.92 -1.22 15.30
N LEU A 193 31.98 -0.50 15.90
CA LEU A 193 31.27 0.62 15.29
C LEU A 193 32.23 1.81 15.12
N GLU A 194 32.69 2.06 13.89
CA GLU A 194 33.40 3.29 13.56
C GLU A 194 32.43 4.48 13.59
N GLU A 195 32.61 5.31 14.61
CA GLU A 195 32.06 6.65 14.77
C GLU A 195 32.57 7.55 13.63
N PHE A 196 31.75 7.78 12.60
CA PHE A 196 32.03 8.84 11.62
C PHE A 196 31.86 10.21 12.29
N ARG A 197 32.95 10.70 12.87
CA ARG A 197 33.08 12.10 13.29
C ARG A 197 33.23 12.97 12.04
N LEU A 198 32.15 13.64 11.66
CA LEU A 198 32.21 14.73 10.70
C LEU A 198 32.85 15.93 11.40
N ALA A 199 34.09 16.21 11.00
CA ALA A 199 34.81 17.40 11.40
C ALA A 199 34.07 18.65 10.89
N ASP A 200 33.90 19.60 11.79
CA ASP A 200 33.55 20.99 11.51
C ASP A 200 34.54 21.59 10.50
N ASP A 201 34.01 22.09 9.38
CA ASP A 201 34.72 23.09 8.60
C ASP A 201 33.76 23.94 7.75
N LYS A 202 33.72 25.23 8.14
CA LYS A 202 33.57 26.45 7.31
C LYS A 202 32.18 27.07 7.14
N GLU A 203 31.97 28.09 7.97
CA GLU A 203 31.38 29.36 7.54
C GLU A 203 31.98 29.82 6.20
N SER A 204 31.19 29.77 5.13
CA SER A 204 31.23 30.79 4.08
C SER A 204 29.82 30.97 3.52
N GLY A 205 29.10 31.92 4.12
CA GLY A 205 27.75 32.27 3.74
C GLY A 205 27.70 32.98 2.40
N LEU A 206 27.25 32.30 1.34
CA LEU A 206 26.67 32.95 0.17
C LEU A 206 25.16 33.12 0.42
N ARG A 207 24.80 34.30 0.94
CA ARG A 207 23.41 34.72 1.09
C ARG A 207 22.87 35.15 -0.27
N ILE A 208 22.06 34.31 -0.91
CA ILE A 208 21.26 34.70 -2.08
C ILE A 208 20.25 35.76 -1.61
N THR A 209 20.32 36.97 -2.15
CA THR A 209 19.40 38.05 -1.80
C THR A 209 18.08 37.91 -2.57
N ALA A 210 16.97 38.38 -1.98
CA ALA A 210 15.64 38.29 -2.58
C ALA A 210 15.52 38.96 -3.96
N GLU A 211 16.42 39.91 -4.27
CA GLU A 211 16.47 40.58 -5.57
C GLU A 211 16.99 39.67 -6.70
N GLU A 212 17.86 38.71 -6.40
CA GLU A 212 18.43 37.79 -7.39
C GLU A 212 17.42 36.70 -7.79
N VAL A 213 16.60 36.23 -6.84
CA VAL A 213 15.48 35.31 -7.09
C VAL A 213 14.41 35.96 -7.97
N ALA A 214 14.13 37.26 -7.77
CA ALA A 214 13.16 37.99 -8.59
C ALA A 214 13.61 38.15 -10.06
N ARG A 215 14.92 38.27 -10.33
CA ARG A 215 15.46 38.36 -11.70
C ARG A 215 15.37 37.03 -12.46
N ILE A 216 15.51 35.90 -11.77
CA ILE A 216 15.40 34.57 -12.40
C ILE A 216 13.93 34.28 -12.80
N ALA A 217 12.96 34.78 -12.04
CA ALA A 217 11.54 34.58 -12.31
C ALA A 217 11.04 35.33 -13.57
N THR A 218 11.65 36.47 -13.92
CA THR A 218 11.18 37.30 -15.06
C THR A 218 11.80 36.93 -16.40
N GLY A 219 12.92 36.20 -16.42
CA GLY A 219 13.67 35.90 -17.66
C GLY A 219 13.23 34.67 -18.47
N ARG A 220 12.30 33.84 -17.96
CA ARG A 220 11.91 32.56 -18.59
C ARG A 220 10.39 32.48 -18.84
N ARG A 221 9.89 33.35 -19.71
CA ARG A 221 8.54 33.23 -20.28
C ARG A 221 8.66 32.78 -21.74
N ILE A 222 8.41 31.50 -22.00
CA ILE A 222 8.32 30.96 -23.36
C ILE A 222 6.89 31.21 -23.85
N THR A 223 6.73 32.03 -24.89
CA THR A 223 5.45 32.27 -25.58
C THR A 223 5.37 31.38 -26.81
N PHE A 224 4.34 30.55 -26.89
CA PHE A 224 4.02 29.78 -28.09
C PHE A 224 3.12 30.63 -28.98
N HIS A 225 3.55 30.85 -30.22
CA HIS A 225 2.72 31.40 -31.28
C HIS A 225 2.18 30.22 -32.08
N GLU A 226 0.85 30.04 -32.09
CA GLU A 226 0.16 29.18 -33.06
C GLU A 226 -0.09 30.05 -34.30
N ASP A 227 0.62 29.73 -35.39
CA ASP A 227 0.35 30.28 -36.72
C ASP A 227 -0.80 29.48 -37.35
N ASP A 228 -1.88 30.17 -37.73
CA ASP A 228 -2.91 29.71 -38.68
C ASP A 228 -2.45 29.95 -40.12
#